data_AF-A0A937NE62-F1
#
_entry.id   AF-A0A937NE62-F1
#
_cell.length_a   1.000
_cell.length_b   1.000
_cell.length_c   1.000
_cell.angle_alpha   90.00
_cell.angle_beta   90.00
_cell.angle_gamma   90.00
#
_symmetry.space_group_name_H-M   'P 1'
#
loop_
_entity.id
_entity.type
_entity.pdbx_description
1 polymer ?
#
loop_
_entity_poly.entity_id
_entity_poly.type
_entity_poly.pdbx_seq_one_letter_code
_entity_poly.pdbx_strand_id
1 'polypeptide(L)'
;MTMAVIGFALIGAAAIWFLYKLYVSYTSAGGTDFMMPVYDAALYPPILNAVGLYLVLRYFEVDWSFWIFASICLGSAVLAAGTIKLAELVGDKPL
;
A
#
# COMPACT_ATOMS: atom_id res chain seq x y z
N MET A 1 11.46 20.12 8.74
CA MET A 1 11.73 19.80 7.32
C MET A 1 12.05 18.31 7.13
N THR A 2 13.01 17.74 7.85
CA THR A 2 13.43 16.32 7.71
C THR A 2 12.29 15.31 7.88
N MET A 3 11.39 15.50 8.87
CA MET A 3 10.27 14.58 9.11
C MET A 3 9.26 14.54 7.96
N ALA A 4 8.97 15.68 7.33
CA ALA A 4 8.06 15.74 6.20
C ALA A 4 8.62 15.03 4.96
N VAL A 5 9.91 15.20 4.69
CA VAL A 5 10.60 14.52 3.58
C VAL A 5 10.54 13.00 3.75
N ILE A 6 10.80 12.50 4.97
CA ILE A 6 10.66 11.07 5.30
C ILE A 6 9.21 10.63 5.09
N GLY A 7 8.25 11.41 5.57
CA GLY A 7 6.83 11.11 5.40
C GLY A 7 6.40 10.97 3.93
N PHE A 8 6.78 11.93 3.08
CA PHE A 8 6.51 11.85 1.64
C PHE A 8 7.23 10.67 0.97
N ALA A 9 8.48 10.39 1.36
CA ALA A 9 9.21 9.24 0.84
C ALA A 9 8.53 7.91 1.17
N LEU A 10 8.00 7.76 2.39
CA LEU A 10 7.25 6.56 2.80
C LEU A 10 5.95 6.39 2.01
N ILE A 11 5.20 7.48 1.80
CA ILE A 11 3.97 7.46 0.99
C ILE A 11 4.29 7.07 -0.47
N GLY A 12 5.34 7.66 -1.05
CA GLY A 12 5.80 7.34 -2.40
C GLY A 12 6.23 5.89 -2.53
N ALA A 13 7.04 5.38 -1.59
CA ALA A 13 7.47 3.99 -1.57
C ALA A 13 6.29 3.02 -1.43
N ALA A 14 5.30 3.35 -0.58
CA ALA A 14 4.07 2.58 -0.45
C ALA A 14 3.31 2.49 -1.78
N ALA A 15 3.11 3.61 -2.47
CA ALA A 15 2.40 3.67 -3.75
C ALA A 15 3.13 2.85 -4.83
N ILE A 16 4.44 3.03 -4.97
CA ILE A 16 5.26 2.30 -5.96
C ILE A 16 5.21 0.80 -5.69
N TRP A 17 5.37 0.38 -4.44
CA TRP A 17 5.32 -1.03 -4.06
C TRP A 17 3.96 -1.65 -4.33
N PHE A 18 2.87 -0.96 -3.96
CA PHE A 18 1.52 -1.43 -4.21
C PHE A 18 1.23 -1.59 -5.71
N LEU A 19 1.59 -0.59 -6.52
CA LEU A 19 1.39 -0.65 -7.98
C LEU A 19 2.20 -1.78 -8.62
N TYR A 20 3.45 -1.98 -8.18
CA TYR A 20 4.27 -3.10 -8.64
C TYR A 20 3.60 -4.46 -8.34
N LYS A 21 3.12 -4.65 -7.11
CA LYS A 21 2.44 -5.89 -6.71
C LYS A 21 1.10 -6.07 -7.43
N LEU A 22 0.38 -4.99 -7.70
CA LEU A 22 -0.84 -5.02 -8.50
C LEU A 22 -0.57 -5.45 -9.95
N TYR A 23 0.49 -4.91 -10.57
CA TYR A 23 0.93 -5.33 -11.90
C TYR A 23 1.32 -6.81 -11.95
N VAL A 24 2.08 -7.29 -10.97
CA VAL A 24 2.43 -8.71 -10.85
C VAL A 24 1.19 -9.57 -10.65
N SER A 25 0.24 -9.11 -9.83
CA SER A 25 -1.03 -9.80 -9.60
C SER A 25 -1.90 -9.91 -10.86
N TYR A 26 -1.82 -8.91 -11.75
CA TYR A 26 -2.57 -8.86 -13.00
C TYR A 26 -1.95 -9.73 -14.09
N THR A 27 -0.63 -9.78 -14.17
CA THR A 27 0.11 -10.43 -15.29
C THR A 27 0.57 -11.85 -14.99
N SER A 28 0.74 -12.22 -13.72
CA SER A 28 1.09 -13.59 -13.36
C SER A 28 -0.15 -14.48 -13.32
N ALA A 29 0.01 -15.78 -13.62
CA ALA A 29 -1.03 -16.80 -13.50
C ALA A 29 -1.45 -17.06 -12.04
N GLY A 30 -1.98 -16.05 -11.34
CA GLY A 30 -2.40 -16.15 -9.94
C GLY A 30 -1.24 -16.20 -8.93
N GLY A 31 -0.12 -15.53 -9.21
CA GLY A 31 1.01 -15.44 -8.26
C GLY A 31 1.95 -16.65 -8.25
N THR A 32 1.87 -17.55 -9.23
CA THR A 32 2.74 -18.74 -9.31
C THR A 32 4.10 -18.48 -9.95
N ASP A 33 4.23 -17.46 -10.80
CA ASP A 33 5.46 -17.19 -11.55
C ASP A 33 6.52 -16.38 -10.79
N PHE A 34 6.17 -15.85 -9.61
CA PHE A 34 7.11 -15.13 -8.75
C PHE A 34 7.00 -15.63 -7.32
N MET A 35 8.12 -16.09 -6.75
CA MET A 35 8.30 -16.42 -5.32
C MET A 35 8.00 -15.27 -4.34
N MET A 36 7.37 -14.17 -4.79
CA MET A 36 7.18 -12.97 -4.03
C MET A 36 5.73 -12.92 -3.51
N PRO A 37 5.49 -12.96 -2.19
CA PRO A 37 4.14 -12.98 -1.63
C PRO A 37 3.39 -11.71 -2.04
N VAL A 38 2.34 -11.80 -2.86
CA VAL A 38 1.61 -10.63 -3.41
C VAL A 38 0.73 -9.95 -2.35
N TYR A 39 0.22 -10.73 -1.40
CA TYR A 39 -0.60 -10.22 -0.29
C TYR A 39 0.18 -9.38 0.72
N ASP A 40 1.51 -9.30 0.60
CA ASP A 40 2.33 -8.36 1.38
C ASP A 40 1.94 -6.90 1.09
N ALA A 41 1.44 -6.61 -0.11
CA ALA A 41 0.93 -5.31 -0.51
C ALA A 41 -0.40 -4.94 0.17
N ALA A 42 -1.09 -5.89 0.79
CA ALA A 42 -2.25 -5.61 1.64
C ALA A 42 -1.85 -5.12 3.04
N LEU A 43 -0.56 -5.20 3.41
CA LEU A 43 -0.09 -4.88 4.76
C LEU A 43 0.97 -3.78 4.76
N TYR A 44 2.07 -3.95 4.02
CA TYR A 44 3.21 -3.02 4.09
C TYR A 44 2.90 -1.62 3.52
N PRO A 45 2.30 -1.47 2.32
CA PRO A 45 1.94 -0.15 1.80
C PRO A 45 0.95 0.60 2.69
N PRO A 46 -0.14 0.00 3.21
CA PRO A 46 -1.02 0.64 4.19
C PRO A 46 -0.30 1.17 5.43
N ILE A 47 0.61 0.38 6.01
CA ILE A 47 1.39 0.78 7.19
C ILE A 47 2.32 1.95 6.85
N LEU A 48 3.07 1.85 5.75
CA LEU A 48 3.98 2.89 5.29
C LEU A 48 3.23 4.19 4.98
N ASN A 49 2.05 4.09 4.39
CA ASN A 49 1.20 5.24 4.09
C ASN A 49 0.67 5.90 5.36
N ALA A 50 0.20 5.12 6.35
CA ALA A 50 -0.30 5.64 7.62
C ALA A 50 0.81 6.33 8.45
N VAL A 51 2.00 5.73 8.51
CA VAL A 51 3.18 6.32 9.17
C VAL A 51 3.65 7.56 8.42
N GLY A 52 3.72 7.50 7.09
CA GLY A 52 4.11 8.64 6.27
C GLY A 52 3.15 9.82 6.43
N LEU A 53 1.85 9.55 6.43
CA LEU A 53 0.81 10.55 6.67
C LEU A 53 0.94 11.17 8.06
N TYR A 54 1.19 10.38 9.09
CA TYR A 54 1.42 10.90 10.45
C TYR A 54 2.60 11.88 10.52
N LEU A 55 3.72 11.54 9.87
CA LEU A 55 4.90 12.40 9.84
C LEU A 55 4.66 13.70 9.06
N VAL A 56 3.91 13.63 7.95
CA VAL A 56 3.54 14.81 7.16
C VAL A 56 2.57 15.71 7.93
N LEU A 57 1.50 15.17 8.51
CA LEU A 57 0.52 15.96 9.24
C LEU A 57 1.10 16.64 10.48
N ARG A 58 2.00 15.96 11.19
CA ARG A 58 2.72 16.56 12.32
C ARG A 58 3.64 17.70 11.91
N TYR A 59 4.18 17.69 10.70
CA TYR A 59 4.93 18.82 10.16
C TYR A 59 4.04 20.03 9.82
N PHE A 60 2.79 19.79 9.45
CA PHE A 60 1.79 20.83 9.20
C PHE A 60 1.01 21.25 10.46
N GLU A 61 1.44 20.81 11.65
CA GLU A 61 0.77 21.09 12.93
C GLU A 61 -0.70 20.64 12.94
N VAL A 62 -1.02 19.58 12.19
CA VAL A 62 -2.33 18.95 12.15
C VAL A 62 -2.31 17.71 13.05
N ASP A 63 -2.95 17.84 14.21
CA ASP A 63 -3.06 16.76 15.18
C ASP A 63 -4.35 15.97 14.97
N TRP A 64 -4.22 14.82 14.31
CA TRP A 64 -5.28 13.84 14.21
C TRP A 64 -5.18 12.82 15.34
N SER A 65 -6.33 12.32 15.78
CA SER A 65 -6.38 11.20 16.71
C SER A 65 -5.67 9.99 16.11
N PHE A 66 -4.91 9.26 16.93
CA PHE A 66 -4.28 7.99 16.55
C PHE A 66 -5.27 7.02 15.88
N TRP A 67 -6.53 7.03 16.31
CA TRP A 67 -7.59 6.19 15.74
C TRP A 67 -7.89 6.48 14.28
N ILE A 68 -7.66 7.71 13.81
CA ILE A 68 -7.84 8.08 12.39
C ILE A 68 -6.76 7.39 11.55
N PHE A 69 -5.50 7.42 11.99
CA PHE A 69 -4.40 6.73 11.30
C PHE A 69 -4.58 5.22 11.29
N ALA A 70 -5.02 4.64 12.41
CA ALA A 70 -5.36 3.22 12.50
C ALA A 70 -6.49 2.84 11.52
N SER A 71 -7.53 3.67 11.45
CA SER A 71 -8.65 3.47 10.52
C SER A 71 -8.23 3.58 9.06
N ILE A 72 -7.37 4.55 8.72
CA ILE A 72 -6.79 4.68 7.38
C ILE A 72 -5.96 3.43 7.03
N CYS A 73 -5.12 2.96 7.95
CA CYS A 73 -4.32 1.75 7.75
C CYS A 73 -5.21 0.52 7.50
N LEU A 74 -6.22 0.30 8.34
CA LEU A 74 -7.13 -0.84 8.20
C LEU A 74 -7.98 -0.75 6.93
N GLY A 75 -8.55 0.43 6.63
CA GLY A 75 -9.34 0.65 5.43
C GLY A 75 -8.53 0.47 4.15
N SER A 76 -7.32 1.04 4.10
CA SER A 76 -6.42 0.87 2.97
C SER A 76 -5.91 -0.57 2.82
N ALA A 77 -5.74 -1.32 3.92
CA ALA A 77 -5.41 -2.75 3.86
C ALA A 77 -6.53 -3.58 3.22
N VAL A 78 -7.79 -3.36 3.61
CA VAL A 78 -8.95 -4.03 3.00
C VAL A 78 -9.06 -3.66 1.52
N LEU A 79 -8.91 -2.38 1.18
CA LEU A 79 -8.94 -1.92 -0.21
C LEU A 79 -7.80 -2.53 -1.03
N ALA A 80 -6.58 -2.57 -0.49
CA ALA A 80 -5.44 -3.17 -1.14
C ALA A 80 -5.65 -4.67 -1.41
N ALA A 81 -6.11 -5.42 -0.41
CA ALA A 81 -6.44 -6.84 -0.55
C ALA A 81 -7.53 -7.07 -1.63
N GLY A 82 -8.60 -6.28 -1.61
CA GLY A 82 -9.67 -6.36 -2.60
C GLY A 82 -9.19 -6.02 -4.01
N THR A 83 -8.36 -4.98 -4.16
CA THR A 83 -7.81 -4.56 -5.45
C THR A 83 -6.86 -5.61 -6.03
N ILE A 84 -6.00 -6.18 -5.21
CA ILE A 84 -5.14 -7.32 -5.60
C ILE A 84 -6.01 -8.49 -6.05
N LYS A 85 -7.05 -8.84 -5.28
CA LYS A 85 -7.93 -9.95 -5.64
C LYS A 85 -8.65 -9.72 -6.97
N LEU A 86 -9.10 -8.50 -7.22
CA LEU A 86 -9.70 -8.12 -8.49
C LEU A 86 -8.68 -8.23 -9.64
N ALA A 87 -7.45 -7.78 -9.44
CA ALA A 87 -6.39 -7.95 -10.45
C ALA A 87 -6.09 -9.42 -10.73
N GLU A 88 -6.08 -10.30 -9.73
CA GLU A 88 -5.96 -11.75 -9.94
C GLU A 88 -7.12 -12.33 -10.77
N LEU A 89 -8.34 -11.81 -10.61
CA LEU A 89 -9.54 -12.35 -11.27
C LEU A 89 -9.68 -11.87 -12.72
N VAL A 90 -9.30 -10.63 -12.98
CA VAL A 90 -9.47 -9.96 -14.28
C VAL A 90 -8.18 -9.98 -15.12
N GLY A 91 -7.06 -10.35 -14.50
CA GLY A 91 -5.74 -10.36 -15.10
C GLY A 91 -5.61 -11.22 -16.35
N ASP A 92 -4.86 -10.71 -17.32
CA ASP A 92 -4.52 -11.40 -18.55
C ASP A 92 -3.38 -12.39 -18.24
N LYS A 93 -3.77 -13.63 -17.95
CA LYS A 93 -2.85 -14.69 -17.55
C LYS A 93 -2.38 -15.43 -18.81
N PRO A 94 -1.07 -15.59 -19.03
CA PRO A 94 -0.61 -16.53 -20.04
C PRO A 94 -1.15 -17.93 -19.69
N LEU A 95 -1.85 -18.54 -20.64
CA LEU A 95 -2.40 -19.91 -20.55
C LEU A 95 -1.29 -20.95 -20.40
#